data_AF-A0A354V570-F1
#
_entry.id   AF-A0A354V570-F1
#
_cell.length_a   1.000
_cell.length_b   1.000
_cell.length_c   1.000
_cell.angle_alpha   90.00
_cell.angle_beta   90.00
_cell.angle_gamma   90.00
#
_symmetry.space_group_name_H-M   'P 1'
#
loop_
_entity.id
_entity.type
_entity.pdbx_description
1 polymer ?
#
loop_
_entity_poly.entity_id
_entity_poly.type
_entity_poly.pdbx_seq_one_letter_code
_entity_poly.pdbx_strand_id
1 'polypeptide(L)'
;MIAPPRSLYAALFGALLPALWSHAAALPQEGPAAAVELIDPKVFRVCSDPRNLPFSNEKGEGFENKLAELLAAKLGKSLAYTWYPNSTGFVRNTLGSYKCDVIMGFPQGDDIAQITNPYYTTSYALVYKPGTGLDGTASLADPRLKDKRLGIVAGT
;
A
#
# COMPACT_ATOMS: atom_id res chain seq x y z
N MET A 1 57.51 -62.26 -7.35
CA MET A 1 56.35 -61.36 -7.16
C MET A 1 56.88 -59.93 -7.08
N ILE A 2 56.38 -59.09 -7.97
CA ILE A 2 56.60 -57.66 -8.26
C ILE A 2 57.46 -56.87 -7.25
N ALA A 3 58.54 -56.28 -7.78
CA ALA A 3 59.45 -55.34 -7.11
C ALA A 3 58.93 -53.88 -7.14
N PRO A 4 59.32 -53.03 -6.17
CA PRO A 4 59.29 -51.56 -6.26
C PRO A 4 60.74 -51.03 -6.51
N PRO A 5 61.01 -49.72 -6.32
CA PRO A 5 60.71 -48.57 -7.16
C PRO A 5 62.01 -47.93 -7.70
N ARG A 6 61.93 -46.91 -8.58
CA ARG A 6 62.68 -45.63 -8.46
C ARG A 6 62.60 -44.71 -9.70
N SER A 7 62.49 -43.43 -9.34
CA SER A 7 63.12 -42.24 -9.93
C SER A 7 62.97 -41.97 -11.41
N LEU A 8 62.27 -40.88 -11.74
CA LEU A 8 62.48 -40.21 -13.02
C LEU A 8 62.23 -38.69 -12.92
N TYR A 9 63.33 -37.94 -13.09
CA TYR A 9 63.51 -36.60 -13.73
C TYR A 9 62.90 -35.36 -13.05
N ALA A 10 63.72 -34.41 -12.58
CA ALA A 10 64.57 -33.45 -13.32
C ALA A 10 63.80 -32.22 -13.82
N ALA A 11 64.14 -31.10 -13.19
CA ALA A 11 64.15 -29.69 -13.62
C ALA A 11 63.56 -29.33 -15.00
N LEU A 12 62.79 -28.24 -15.07
CA LEU A 12 63.25 -26.96 -15.65
C LEU A 12 62.09 -25.98 -15.96
N PHE A 13 62.50 -24.71 -16.05
CA PHE A 13 61.85 -23.55 -16.69
C PHE A 13 60.73 -22.84 -15.93
N GLY A 14 61.16 -21.88 -15.12
CA GLY A 14 60.38 -20.67 -14.90
C GLY A 14 60.20 -19.90 -16.22
N ALA A 15 58.97 -19.45 -16.43
CA ALA A 15 58.62 -18.43 -17.42
C ALA A 15 57.72 -17.41 -16.72
N LEU A 16 58.29 -16.24 -16.42
CA LEU A 16 57.59 -15.04 -15.98
C LEU A 16 56.73 -14.54 -17.15
N LEU A 17 55.43 -14.76 -17.08
CA LEU A 17 54.44 -14.04 -17.89
C LEU A 17 54.11 -12.73 -17.16
N PRO A 18 54.42 -11.54 -17.71
CA PRO A 18 53.91 -10.31 -17.12
C PRO A 18 52.39 -10.30 -17.30
N ALA A 19 51.67 -10.27 -16.18
CA ALA A 19 50.25 -10.02 -16.14
C ALA A 19 49.98 -8.61 -16.68
N LEU A 20 49.65 -8.52 -17.97
CA LEU A 20 49.06 -7.33 -18.56
C LEU A 20 47.65 -7.19 -17.99
N TRP A 21 47.55 -6.52 -16.84
CA TRP A 21 46.28 -5.98 -16.37
C TRP A 21 45.84 -4.89 -17.35
N SER A 22 45.00 -5.28 -18.30
CA SER A 22 44.16 -4.35 -19.05
C SER A 22 43.32 -3.56 -18.06
N HIS A 23 43.78 -2.34 -17.73
CA HIS A 23 42.96 -1.35 -17.05
C HIS A 23 41.96 -0.86 -18.10
N ALA A 24 40.88 -1.61 -18.30
CA ALA A 24 39.70 -1.09 -18.96
C ALA A 24 39.20 0.07 -18.09
N ALA A 25 39.50 1.31 -18.50
CA ALA A 25 38.92 2.49 -17.92
C ALA A 25 37.40 2.37 -18.08
N ALA A 26 36.71 2.10 -16.97
CA ALA A 26 35.26 2.15 -16.93
C ALA A 26 34.85 3.59 -17.22
N LEU A 27 34.34 3.83 -18.42
CA LEU A 27 33.62 5.07 -18.72
C LEU A 27 32.44 5.16 -17.73
N PRO A 28 32.17 6.33 -17.14
CA PRO A 28 30.97 6.52 -16.33
C PRO A 28 29.76 6.11 -17.17
N GLN A 29 29.10 5.02 -16.79
CA GLN A 29 27.77 4.76 -17.29
C GLN A 29 26.86 5.80 -16.65
N GLU A 30 26.68 6.93 -17.35
CA GLU A 30 25.48 7.73 -17.15
C GLU A 30 24.31 6.83 -17.53
N GLY A 31 23.75 6.17 -16.51
CA GLY A 31 22.50 5.45 -16.64
C GLY A 31 21.45 6.39 -17.25
N PRO A 32 20.45 5.84 -17.96
CA PRO A 32 19.43 6.65 -18.61
C PRO A 32 18.95 7.72 -17.63
N ALA A 33 19.08 8.99 -18.06
CA ALA A 33 18.62 10.15 -17.32
C ALA A 33 17.28 9.80 -16.69
N ALA A 34 17.22 9.85 -15.35
CA ALA A 34 16.06 9.43 -14.58
C ALA A 34 14.79 9.91 -15.27
N ALA A 35 13.88 8.97 -15.55
CA ALA A 35 12.58 9.32 -16.10
C ALA A 35 12.04 10.53 -15.33
N VAL A 36 11.63 11.58 -16.05
CA VAL A 36 11.11 12.79 -15.42
C VAL A 36 9.84 12.40 -14.67
N GLU A 37 9.95 12.27 -13.35
CA GLU A 37 8.82 12.00 -12.48
C GLU A 37 7.90 13.23 -12.52
N LEU A 38 6.77 13.11 -13.21
CA LEU A 38 5.80 14.19 -13.37
C LEU A 38 5.00 14.43 -12.07
N ILE A 39 5.01 13.47 -11.14
CA ILE A 39 4.32 13.58 -9.86
C ILE A 39 5.31 14.09 -8.81
N ASP A 40 4.96 15.19 -8.12
CA ASP A 40 5.83 15.74 -7.08
C ASP A 40 6.02 14.74 -5.92
N PRO A 41 7.23 14.19 -5.71
CA PRO A 41 7.47 13.20 -4.66
C PRO A 41 7.34 13.79 -3.25
N LYS A 42 7.28 15.12 -3.11
CA LYS A 42 7.20 15.84 -1.82
C LYS A 42 5.76 16.01 -1.33
N VAL A 43 4.76 15.64 -2.14
CA VAL A 43 3.35 15.75 -1.78
C VAL A 43 2.74 14.37 -1.56
N PHE A 44 2.05 14.20 -0.44
CA PHE A 44 1.20 13.06 -0.16
C PHE A 44 -0.21 13.38 -0.68
N ARG A 45 -0.56 12.87 -1.86
CA ARG A 45 -1.81 13.18 -2.56
C ARG A 45 -2.88 12.14 -2.24
N VAL A 46 -3.91 12.54 -1.51
CA VAL A 46 -4.95 11.64 -0.98
C VAL A 46 -6.25 11.81 -1.77
N CYS A 47 -6.83 10.72 -2.25
CA CYS A 47 -8.20 10.69 -2.77
C CYS A 47 -9.17 10.66 -1.59
N SER A 48 -10.13 11.58 -1.53
CA SER A 48 -11.03 11.68 -0.37
C SER A 48 -12.39 12.26 -0.74
N ASP A 49 -13.38 12.07 0.13
CA ASP A 49 -14.73 12.59 -0.07
C ASP A 49 -14.91 13.92 0.68
N PRO A 50 -15.41 14.98 0.01
CA PRO A 50 -15.56 16.29 0.62
C PRO A 50 -16.63 16.35 1.72
N ARG A 51 -17.53 15.36 1.83
CA ARG A 51 -18.75 15.41 2.65
C ARG A 51 -19.17 14.05 3.23
N ASN A 52 -18.21 13.23 3.68
CA ASN A 52 -18.46 11.87 4.18
C ASN A 52 -18.03 11.69 5.64
N LEU A 53 -18.56 12.51 6.54
CA LEU A 53 -18.35 12.28 7.97
C LEU A 53 -18.98 10.94 8.40
N PRO A 54 -18.33 10.18 9.31
CA PRO A 54 -17.18 10.58 10.14
C PRO A 54 -15.80 10.39 9.48
N PHE A 55 -15.73 9.88 8.25
CA PHE A 55 -14.48 9.53 7.58
C PHE A 55 -13.67 10.75 7.15
N SER A 56 -14.27 11.60 6.31
CA SER A 56 -13.58 12.77 5.74
C SER A 56 -14.53 13.90 5.35
N ASN A 57 -14.01 15.13 5.35
CA ASN A 57 -14.62 16.27 4.68
C ASN A 57 -13.59 17.36 4.32
N GLU A 58 -13.99 18.36 3.54
CA GLU A 58 -13.11 19.50 3.12
C GLU A 58 -12.64 20.35 4.30
N LYS A 59 -13.35 20.29 5.43
CA LYS A 59 -12.97 21.00 6.66
C LYS A 59 -11.91 20.25 7.48
N GLY A 60 -11.56 19.02 7.10
CA GLY A 60 -10.57 18.20 7.82
C GLY A 60 -11.06 17.68 9.17
N GLU A 61 -12.37 17.54 9.36
CA GLU A 61 -12.99 17.12 10.63
C GLU A 61 -13.08 15.60 10.79
N GLY A 62 -12.90 14.85 9.70
CA GLY A 62 -13.01 13.39 9.70
C GLY A 62 -11.77 12.67 10.24
N PHE A 63 -11.95 11.44 10.72
CA PHE A 63 -10.83 10.68 11.29
C PHE A 63 -9.80 10.28 10.21
N GLU A 64 -10.22 10.03 8.96
CA GLU A 64 -9.30 9.75 7.86
C GLU A 64 -8.51 10.99 7.45
N ASN A 65 -9.05 12.19 7.65
CA ASN A 65 -8.27 13.41 7.48
C ASN A 65 -7.10 13.45 8.48
N LYS A 66 -7.36 13.11 9.74
CA LYS A 66 -6.31 13.06 10.79
C LYS A 66 -5.28 11.97 10.56
N LEU A 67 -5.69 10.82 10.01
CA LEU A 67 -4.76 9.78 9.59
C LEU A 67 -3.89 10.23 8.41
N ALA A 68 -4.46 10.93 7.43
CA ALA A 68 -3.70 11.48 6.31
C ALA A 68 -2.69 12.54 6.76
N GLU A 69 -3.08 13.44 7.68
CA GLU A 69 -2.17 14.41 8.32
C GLU A 69 -1.01 13.70 9.03
N LEU A 70 -1.31 12.65 9.82
CA LEU A 70 -0.30 11.85 10.53
C LEU A 70 0.70 11.20 9.57
N LEU A 71 0.22 10.59 8.47
CA LEU A 71 1.07 9.93 7.49
C LEU A 71 1.92 10.94 6.72
N ALA A 72 1.34 12.05 6.26
CA ALA A 72 2.08 13.10 5.57
C ALA A 72 3.24 13.62 6.44
N ALA A 73 2.98 13.89 7.72
CA ALA A 73 4.00 14.31 8.67
C ALA A 73 5.11 13.26 8.86
N LYS A 74 4.74 11.98 9.02
CA LYS A 74 5.73 10.88 9.16
C LYS A 74 6.57 10.67 7.90
N LEU A 75 6.01 10.93 6.73
CA LEU A 75 6.70 10.83 5.44
C LEU A 75 7.53 12.08 5.10
N GLY A 76 7.44 13.15 5.89
CA GLY A 76 8.08 14.42 5.59
C GLY A 76 7.52 15.08 4.32
N LYS A 77 6.23 14.86 4.02
CA LYS A 77 5.54 15.36 2.83
C LYS A 77 4.47 16.38 3.19
N SER A 78 4.20 17.33 2.29
CA SER A 78 2.99 18.15 2.39
C SER A 78 1.76 17.32 2.02
N LEU A 79 0.59 17.65 2.57
CA LEU A 79 -0.66 16.96 2.30
C LEU A 79 -1.49 17.70 1.24
N ALA A 80 -2.02 16.97 0.26
CA ALA A 80 -2.97 17.50 -0.71
C ALA A 80 -4.12 16.51 -0.91
N TYR A 81 -5.32 17.03 -1.13
CA TYR A 81 -6.51 16.22 -1.38
C TYR A 81 -7.03 16.39 -2.79
N THR A 82 -7.47 15.26 -3.36
CA THR A 82 -8.36 15.23 -4.53
C THR A 82 -9.73 14.81 -4.05
N TRP A 83 -10.66 15.77 -4.08
CA TRP A 83 -12.02 15.59 -3.59
C TRP A 83 -12.93 14.98 -4.67
N TYR A 84 -13.58 13.87 -4.34
CA TYR A 84 -14.61 13.25 -5.16
C TYR A 84 -15.58 12.46 -4.26
N PRO A 85 -16.90 12.48 -4.50
CA PRO A 85 -17.84 11.71 -3.71
C PRO A 85 -17.50 10.21 -3.72
N ASN A 86 -17.44 9.58 -2.55
CA ASN A 86 -17.20 8.15 -2.37
C ASN A 86 -18.44 7.35 -2.76
N SER A 87 -18.70 7.37 -4.07
CA SER A 87 -19.80 6.72 -4.76
C SER A 87 -19.27 5.96 -5.98
N THR A 88 -20.16 5.42 -6.79
CA THR A 88 -19.80 4.76 -8.05
C THR A 88 -18.82 5.60 -8.86
N GLY A 89 -17.69 4.99 -9.23
CA GLY A 89 -16.64 5.64 -10.00
C GLY A 89 -15.61 6.43 -9.18
N PHE A 90 -15.63 6.39 -7.84
CA PHE A 90 -14.63 7.06 -7.00
C PHE A 90 -13.20 6.70 -7.42
N VAL A 91 -12.85 5.41 -7.45
CA VAL A 91 -11.51 4.94 -7.85
C VAL A 91 -11.18 5.37 -9.28
N ARG A 92 -12.09 5.13 -10.24
CA ARG A 92 -11.89 5.47 -11.66
C ARG A 92 -11.61 6.95 -11.89
N ASN A 93 -12.32 7.84 -11.19
CA ASN A 93 -12.23 9.29 -11.40
C ASN A 93 -11.19 9.98 -10.50
N THR A 94 -10.54 9.24 -9.61
CA THR A 94 -9.50 9.72 -8.69
C THR A 94 -8.19 8.94 -8.92
N LEU A 95 -7.92 7.90 -8.12
CA LEU A 95 -6.73 7.05 -8.13
C LEU A 95 -6.43 6.49 -9.53
N GLY A 96 -7.42 5.88 -10.18
CA GLY A 96 -7.30 5.30 -11.53
C GLY A 96 -7.10 6.34 -12.66
N SER A 97 -7.26 7.63 -12.35
CA SER A 97 -6.96 8.75 -13.25
C SER A 97 -5.72 9.54 -12.85
N TYR A 98 -4.91 8.99 -11.93
CA TYR A 98 -3.63 9.56 -11.45
C TYR A 98 -3.75 10.96 -10.80
N LYS A 99 -4.94 11.33 -10.33
CA LYS A 99 -5.17 12.61 -9.64
C LYS A 99 -4.71 12.61 -8.18
N CYS A 100 -4.45 11.44 -7.61
CA CYS A 100 -4.00 11.19 -6.24
C CYS A 100 -3.38 9.80 -6.19
N ASP A 101 -2.66 9.50 -5.10
CA ASP A 101 -1.81 8.31 -4.98
C ASP A 101 -2.31 7.29 -3.96
N VAL A 102 -3.22 7.69 -3.07
CA VAL A 102 -3.67 6.85 -1.95
C VAL A 102 -5.12 7.14 -1.58
N ILE A 103 -5.82 6.09 -1.18
CA ILE A 103 -7.13 6.15 -0.52
C ILE A 103 -6.91 5.71 0.93
N MET A 104 -7.38 6.48 1.90
CA MET A 104 -7.08 6.22 3.32
C MET A 104 -7.76 4.95 3.83
N GLY A 105 -9.04 4.73 3.47
CA GLY A 105 -9.81 3.56 3.84
C GLY A 105 -10.28 2.81 2.59
N PHE A 106 -9.93 1.53 2.48
CA PHE A 106 -10.38 0.66 1.40
C PHE A 106 -10.60 -0.76 1.94
N PRO A 107 -11.70 -1.45 1.56
CA PRO A 107 -12.00 -2.79 2.07
C PRO A 107 -10.99 -3.82 1.55
N GLN A 108 -10.65 -4.79 2.39
CA GLN A 108 -9.80 -5.92 2.02
C GLN A 108 -10.50 -6.83 1.00
N GLY A 109 -9.76 -7.29 -0.01
CA GLY A 109 -10.25 -8.22 -1.03
C GLY A 109 -10.93 -7.58 -2.25
N ASP A 110 -10.88 -6.26 -2.38
CA ASP A 110 -11.26 -5.58 -3.62
C ASP A 110 -10.03 -5.46 -4.55
N ASP A 111 -10.17 -5.92 -5.79
CA ASP A 111 -9.08 -6.03 -6.76
C ASP A 111 -8.82 -4.72 -7.54
N ILE A 112 -9.63 -3.66 -7.33
CA ILE A 112 -9.49 -2.41 -8.09
C ILE A 112 -8.39 -1.47 -7.56
N ALA A 113 -7.81 -1.77 -6.40
CA ALA A 113 -6.69 -1.04 -5.82
C ALA A 113 -5.77 -1.98 -5.02
N GLN A 114 -4.46 -1.71 -5.05
CA GLN A 114 -3.52 -2.45 -4.19
C GLN A 114 -3.67 -2.00 -2.74
N ILE A 115 -3.83 -2.97 -1.83
CA ILE A 115 -4.09 -2.71 -0.41
C ILE A 115 -2.78 -2.80 0.40
N THR A 116 -2.69 -1.99 1.45
CA THR A 116 -1.58 -1.99 2.41
C THR A 116 -1.77 -3.06 3.49
N ASN A 117 -0.83 -3.16 4.43
CA ASN A 117 -1.07 -3.88 5.67
C ASN A 117 -2.24 -3.20 6.43
N PRO A 118 -3.27 -3.96 6.84
CA PRO A 118 -4.44 -3.38 7.49
C PRO A 118 -4.03 -2.70 8.81
N TYR A 119 -4.48 -1.45 9.01
CA TYR A 119 -4.20 -0.69 10.22
C TYR A 119 -5.37 -0.69 11.23
N TYR A 120 -6.54 -1.24 10.86
CA TYR A 120 -7.63 -1.57 11.77
C TYR A 120 -8.54 -2.66 11.16
N THR A 121 -9.31 -3.31 12.03
CA THR A 121 -10.37 -4.25 11.65
C THR A 121 -11.66 -3.79 12.32
N THR A 122 -12.76 -3.79 11.57
CA THR A 122 -14.09 -3.43 12.06
C THR A 122 -15.13 -4.44 11.58
N SER A 123 -16.36 -4.32 12.07
CA SER A 123 -17.49 -5.14 11.66
C SER A 123 -18.73 -4.28 11.47
N TYR A 124 -19.72 -4.81 10.74
CA TYR A 124 -21.08 -4.28 10.83
C TYR A 124 -21.61 -4.41 12.25
N ALA A 125 -22.50 -3.50 12.63
CA ALA A 125 -23.11 -3.45 13.96
C ALA A 125 -24.63 -3.36 13.84
N LEU A 126 -25.33 -4.03 14.75
CA LEU A 126 -26.76 -3.83 14.93
C LEU A 126 -26.96 -2.61 15.85
N VAL A 127 -27.73 -1.62 15.38
CA VAL A 127 -28.06 -0.42 16.15
C VAL A 127 -29.56 -0.40 16.42
N TYR A 128 -29.92 -0.24 17.69
CA TYR A 128 -31.31 -0.15 18.14
C TYR A 128 -31.46 0.87 19.27
N LYS A 129 -32.69 1.34 19.48
CA LYS A 129 -33.01 2.23 20.60
C LYS A 129 -33.04 1.42 21.91
N PRO A 130 -32.34 1.85 22.98
CA PRO A 130 -32.40 1.17 24.26
C PRO A 130 -33.83 1.08 24.84
N GLY A 131 -34.12 0.03 25.60
CA GLY A 131 -35.41 -0.16 26.28
C GLY A 131 -36.56 -0.59 25.36
N THR A 132 -36.27 -1.04 24.14
CA THR A 132 -37.28 -1.45 23.15
C THR A 132 -37.44 -2.97 23.04
N GLY A 133 -36.97 -3.72 24.03
CA GLY A 133 -37.00 -5.19 24.04
C GLY A 133 -35.91 -5.85 23.19
N LEU A 134 -35.06 -5.05 22.55
CA LEU A 134 -33.89 -5.50 21.78
C LEU A 134 -32.58 -5.41 22.58
N ASP A 135 -32.63 -4.96 23.84
CA ASP A 135 -31.45 -4.87 24.69
C ASP A 135 -30.76 -6.25 24.79
N GLY A 136 -29.44 -6.25 24.62
CA GLY A 136 -28.62 -7.46 24.61
C GLY A 136 -28.71 -8.29 23.33
N THR A 137 -29.38 -7.83 22.27
CA THR A 137 -29.33 -8.51 20.96
C THR A 137 -27.91 -8.49 20.41
N ALA A 138 -27.34 -9.68 20.14
CA ALA A 138 -25.97 -9.84 19.67
C ALA A 138 -25.86 -10.52 18.28
N SER A 139 -26.98 -10.94 17.69
CA SER A 139 -27.00 -11.67 16.42
C SER A 139 -28.21 -11.31 15.56
N LEU A 140 -28.02 -11.32 14.24
CA LEU A 140 -29.12 -11.18 13.27
C LEU A 140 -30.08 -12.38 13.27
N ALA A 141 -29.67 -13.52 13.84
CA ALA A 141 -30.53 -14.69 14.01
C ALA A 141 -31.48 -14.58 15.21
N ASP A 142 -31.43 -13.49 15.98
CA ASP A 142 -32.29 -13.31 17.15
C ASP A 142 -33.78 -13.33 16.76
N PRO A 143 -34.61 -14.23 17.33
CA PRO A 143 -36.03 -14.32 17.00
C PRO A 143 -36.81 -13.02 17.20
N ARG A 144 -36.34 -12.13 18.09
CA ARG A 144 -36.94 -10.83 18.37
C ARG A 144 -36.86 -9.86 17.19
N LEU A 145 -36.06 -10.16 16.16
CA LEU A 145 -35.92 -9.35 14.95
C LEU A 145 -36.95 -9.69 13.87
N LYS A 146 -37.65 -10.84 13.96
CA LYS A 146 -38.53 -11.34 12.89
C LYS A 146 -39.71 -10.42 12.54
N ASP A 147 -40.22 -9.69 13.52
CA ASP A 147 -41.34 -8.75 13.37
C ASP A 147 -40.86 -7.30 13.22
N LYS A 148 -39.55 -7.06 13.10
CA LYS A 148 -38.96 -5.72 13.03
C LYS A 148 -38.68 -5.31 11.59
N ARG A 149 -38.69 -3.99 11.36
CA ARG A 149 -38.22 -3.38 10.12
C ARG A 149 -36.72 -3.10 10.24
N LEU A 150 -35.92 -3.76 9.41
CA LEU A 150 -34.48 -3.58 9.37
C LEU A 150 -34.11 -2.56 8.28
N GLY A 151 -33.37 -1.52 8.66
CA GLY A 151 -32.74 -0.60 7.73
C GLY A 151 -31.32 -1.06 7.43
N ILE A 152 -31.01 -1.26 6.14
CA ILE A 152 -29.68 -1.65 5.67
C ILE A 152 -29.38 -0.90 4.37
N VAL A 153 -28.10 -0.63 4.10
CA VAL A 153 -27.66 -0.09 2.81
C VAL A 153 -27.62 -1.25 1.81
N ALA A 154 -28.22 -1.09 0.64
CA ALA A 154 -28.24 -2.14 -0.35
C ALA A 154 -26.83 -2.47 -0.85
N GLY A 155 -26.47 -3.76 -0.90
CA GLY A 155 -25.17 -4.22 -1.36
C GLY A 155 -24.05 -4.21 -0.31
N THR A 156 -24.37 -4.03 0.97
CA THR A 156 -23.45 -4.25 2.10
C THR A 156 -23.11 -5.71 2.36
#